data_AF-A0A8H4AUH5-F1
#
_entry.id   AF-A0A8H4AUH5-F1
#
_cell.length_a   1.000
_cell.length_b   1.000
_cell.length_c   1.000
_cell.angle_alpha   90.00
_cell.angle_beta   90.00
_cell.angle_gamma   90.00
#
_symmetry.space_group_name_H-M   'P 1'
#
loop_
_entity.id
_entity.type
_entity.pdbx_description
1 polymer ?
#
loop_
_entity_poly.entity_id
_entity_poly.type
_entity_poly.pdbx_seq_one_letter_code
_entity_poly.pdbx_strand_id
1 'polypeptide(L)'
;MASKLSSIFIMALVLILIIASSNARECIIVMQGNQKHQTGDGGTGCYGTDPSDPIHSAYCSEKPCCYTFYSNVGCTGSQIAYRCDTSDFPDAIKPSSVYLSCS
;
A
#
# COMPACT_ATOMS: atom_id res chain seq x y z
N MET A 1 -43.82 27.73 5.68
CA MET A 1 -42.43 27.91 6.17
C MET A 1 -41.70 26.57 6.08
N ALA A 2 -41.22 26.19 4.90
CA ALA A 2 -40.51 24.93 4.69
C ALA A 2 -39.27 25.25 3.85
N SER A 3 -38.20 25.70 4.49
CA SER A 3 -36.98 26.10 3.75
C SER A 3 -35.69 25.99 4.56
N LYS A 4 -35.75 25.88 5.91
CA LYS A 4 -34.54 25.91 6.74
C LYS A 4 -34.01 24.54 7.17
N LEU A 5 -34.80 23.46 7.03
CA LEU A 5 -34.40 22.12 7.47
C LEU A 5 -33.53 21.38 6.43
N SER A 6 -33.74 21.59 5.14
CA SER A 6 -32.97 20.89 4.09
C SER A 6 -31.50 21.35 3.98
N SER A 7 -31.16 22.58 4.39
CA SER A 7 -29.78 23.09 4.32
C SER A 7 -28.82 22.45 5.33
N ILE A 8 -29.34 22.04 6.50
CA ILE A 8 -28.50 21.51 7.59
C ILE A 8 -28.08 20.06 7.30
N PHE A 9 -28.96 19.28 6.67
CA PHE A 9 -28.66 17.89 6.30
C PHE A 9 -27.56 17.79 5.24
N ILE A 10 -27.49 18.74 4.30
CA ILE A 10 -26.49 18.72 3.22
C ILE A 10 -25.09 19.10 3.76
N MET A 11 -25.00 20.06 4.68
CA MET A 11 -23.70 20.42 5.28
C MET A 11 -23.11 19.32 6.16
N ALA A 12 -23.95 18.58 6.90
CA ALA A 12 -23.49 17.44 7.69
C ALA A 12 -22.94 16.29 6.82
N LEU A 13 -23.54 16.06 5.64
CA LEU A 13 -23.13 15.01 4.71
C LEU A 13 -21.76 15.31 4.07
N VAL A 14 -21.48 16.58 3.76
CA VAL A 14 -20.17 17.02 3.24
C VAL A 14 -19.09 16.90 4.32
N LEU A 15 -19.41 17.18 5.59
CA LEU A 15 -18.44 17.07 6.69
C LEU A 15 -18.03 15.62 6.97
N ILE A 16 -18.96 14.65 6.85
CA ILE A 16 -18.67 13.22 7.03
C ILE A 16 -17.78 12.67 5.92
N LEU A 17 -17.97 13.13 4.67
CA LEU A 17 -17.12 12.73 3.53
C LEU A 17 -15.66 13.19 3.68
N ILE A 18 -15.41 14.34 4.33
CA ILE A 18 -14.06 14.86 4.54
C ILE A 18 -13.31 14.11 5.65
N ILE A 19 -14.03 13.55 6.64
CA ILE A 19 -13.42 12.81 7.77
C ILE A 19 -13.01 11.37 7.35
N ALA A 20 -13.72 10.77 6.39
CA ALA A 20 -13.37 9.45 5.85
C ALA A 20 -12.07 9.43 5.02
N SER A 21 -11.62 10.58 4.53
CA SER A 21 -10.32 10.73 3.84
C SER A 21 -9.12 10.87 4.78
N SER A 22 -9.32 10.79 6.11
CA SER A 22 -8.23 10.98 7.07
C SER A 22 -7.52 9.66 7.43
N ASN A 23 -6.22 9.62 7.10
CA ASN A 23 -5.16 8.78 7.71
C ASN A 23 -4.67 7.53 6.96
N ALA A 24 -4.79 7.41 5.64
CA ALA A 24 -3.85 6.57 4.90
C ALA A 24 -2.56 7.38 4.66
N ARG A 25 -1.72 7.50 5.69
CA ARG A 25 -0.34 7.99 5.49
C ARG A 25 0.38 6.92 4.68
N GLU A 26 0.46 7.14 3.38
CA GLU A 26 1.09 6.23 2.42
C GLU A 26 2.54 5.97 2.84
N CYS A 27 2.89 4.69 2.97
CA CYS A 27 4.27 4.28 3.16
C CYS A 27 4.68 3.69 1.84
N ILE A 28 5.71 4.28 1.26
CA ILE A 28 6.13 3.94 -0.09
C ILE A 28 7.26 2.93 0.01
N ILE A 29 7.03 1.73 -0.50
CA ILE A 29 8.12 0.83 -0.86
C ILE A 29 8.55 1.14 -2.30
N VAL A 30 9.85 1.21 -2.51
CA VAL A 30 10.46 1.28 -3.84
C VAL A 30 11.17 -0.03 -4.08
N MET A 31 10.74 -0.78 -5.09
CA MET A 31 11.35 -2.04 -5.49
C MET A 31 12.22 -1.77 -6.72
N GLN A 32 13.52 -2.06 -6.66
CA GLN A 32 14.42 -1.90 -7.80
C GLN A 32 14.43 -3.20 -8.64
N GLY A 33 13.70 -3.13 -9.75
CA GLY A 33 13.69 -4.00 -10.94
C GLY A 33 13.47 -3.11 -12.18
N ASN A 34 12.82 -3.58 -13.26
CA ASN A 34 12.30 -2.65 -14.28
C ASN A 34 10.99 -1.95 -13.84
N GLN A 35 10.44 -2.30 -12.68
CA GLN A 35 9.24 -1.71 -12.12
C GLN A 35 9.52 -0.48 -11.25
N LYS A 36 8.74 0.58 -11.45
CA LYS A 36 8.56 1.68 -10.49
C LYS A 36 7.07 1.72 -10.13
N HIS A 37 6.67 1.05 -9.06
CA HIS A 37 5.29 1.11 -8.58
C HIS A 37 5.23 1.84 -7.25
N GLN A 38 4.38 2.88 -7.20
CA GLN A 38 3.96 3.55 -5.98
C GLN A 38 2.77 2.76 -5.44
N THR A 39 2.93 2.11 -4.29
CA THR A 39 1.87 1.33 -3.64
C THR A 39 0.96 2.26 -2.84
N GLY A 40 -0.13 2.73 -3.45
CA GLY A 40 -1.17 3.50 -2.78
C GLY A 40 -2.55 3.08 -3.29
N ASP A 41 -3.43 2.69 -2.36
CA ASP A 41 -4.91 2.60 -2.41
C ASP A 41 -5.43 1.37 -1.63
N GLY A 42 -6.29 1.58 -0.61
CA GLY A 42 -7.27 0.57 -0.21
C GLY A 42 -7.23 -0.02 1.20
N GLY A 43 -6.39 0.48 2.11
CA GLY A 43 -6.54 0.24 3.56
C GLY A 43 -6.21 -1.16 4.11
N THR A 44 -5.77 -2.12 3.29
CA THR A 44 -5.37 -3.48 3.74
C THR A 44 -3.86 -3.70 3.80
N GLY A 45 -3.06 -2.80 3.24
CA GLY A 45 -1.60 -2.93 3.19
C GLY A 45 -1.09 -3.97 2.18
N CYS A 46 -1.95 -4.60 1.38
CA CYS A 46 -1.55 -5.59 0.38
C CYS A 46 -1.61 -5.05 -1.05
N TYR A 47 -0.56 -5.27 -1.84
CA TYR A 47 -0.40 -4.74 -3.19
C TYR A 47 0.08 -5.82 -4.16
N GLY A 48 -0.38 -5.76 -5.41
CA GLY A 48 0.11 -6.66 -6.46
C GLY A 48 1.51 -6.31 -6.94
N THR A 49 2.27 -7.32 -7.35
CA THR A 49 3.56 -7.17 -8.05
C THR A 49 3.53 -8.00 -9.32
N ASP A 50 4.36 -7.67 -10.30
CA ASP A 50 4.50 -8.49 -11.51
C ASP A 50 5.55 -9.60 -11.28
N PRO A 51 5.17 -10.88 -11.24
CA PRO A 51 6.12 -11.99 -11.08
C PRO A 51 7.05 -12.17 -12.29
N SER A 52 6.78 -11.48 -13.42
CA SER A 52 7.64 -11.51 -14.60
C SER A 52 8.84 -10.57 -14.47
N ASP A 53 8.78 -9.57 -13.59
CA ASP A 53 9.86 -8.61 -13.37
C ASP A 53 10.59 -8.88 -12.05
N PRO A 54 11.83 -9.40 -12.10
CA PRO A 54 12.58 -9.74 -10.90
C PRO A 54 12.95 -8.50 -10.07
N ILE A 55 12.79 -8.62 -8.75
CA ILE A 55 13.16 -7.59 -7.78
C ILE A 55 14.54 -7.93 -7.22
N HIS A 56 15.47 -6.98 -7.32
CA HIS A 56 16.85 -7.11 -6.83
C HIS A 56 17.10 -6.38 -5.51
N SER A 57 16.36 -5.30 -5.24
CA SER A 57 16.38 -4.63 -3.95
C SER A 57 15.04 -3.97 -3.68
N ALA A 58 14.76 -3.68 -2.42
CA ALA A 58 13.62 -2.88 -2.02
C ALA A 58 13.96 -1.98 -0.84
N TYR A 59 13.41 -0.77 -0.81
CA TYR A 59 13.59 0.16 0.30
C TYR A 59 12.33 0.97 0.60
N CYS A 60 12.14 1.32 1.87
CA CYS A 60 11.10 2.26 2.28
C CYS A 60 11.58 3.71 2.06
N SER A 61 10.82 4.52 1.30
CA SER A 61 11.28 5.84 0.86
C SER A 61 11.04 6.97 1.86
N GLU A 62 9.95 6.92 2.63
CA GLU A 62 9.53 8.07 3.47
C GLU A 62 9.53 7.77 4.97
N LYS A 63 9.22 6.53 5.34
CA LYS A 63 9.09 6.09 6.73
C LYS A 63 9.61 4.67 6.88
N PRO A 64 10.07 4.29 8.09
CA PRO A 64 10.34 2.91 8.40
C PRO A 64 9.12 2.04 8.09
N CYS A 65 9.34 0.99 7.32
CA CYS A 65 8.30 0.05 6.94
C CYS A 65 8.87 -1.36 6.90
N CYS A 66 8.01 -2.34 7.14
CA CYS A 66 8.31 -3.74 6.92
C CYS A 66 7.43 -4.25 5.78
N TYR A 67 7.98 -5.14 4.96
CA TYR A 67 7.29 -5.67 3.82
C TYR A 67 7.47 -7.18 3.70
N THR A 68 6.40 -7.85 3.28
CA THR A 68 6.34 -9.30 3.10
C THR A 68 5.93 -9.63 1.68
N PHE A 69 6.76 -10.35 0.95
CA PHE A 69 6.51 -10.81 -0.41
C PHE A 69 5.83 -12.18 -0.42
N TYR A 70 4.83 -12.35 -1.28
CA TYR A 70 4.04 -13.59 -1.40
C TYR A 70 4.03 -14.12 -2.84
N SER A 71 3.88 -15.44 -2.96
CA SER A 71 3.86 -16.14 -4.25
C SER A 71 2.61 -15.87 -5.08
N ASN A 72 1.47 -15.60 -4.44
CA ASN A 72 0.19 -15.37 -5.11
C ASN A 72 -0.26 -13.92 -4.94
N VAL A 73 -1.24 -13.50 -5.73
CA VAL A 73 -1.89 -12.20 -5.58
C VAL A 73 -2.66 -12.11 -4.25
N GLY A 74 -2.88 -10.89 -3.77
CA GLY A 74 -3.67 -10.65 -2.55
C GLY A 74 -3.02 -11.11 -1.25
N CYS A 75 -1.67 -11.18 -1.19
CA CYS A 75 -0.88 -11.55 -0.02
C CYS A 75 -1.25 -12.93 0.53
N THR A 76 -1.43 -13.88 -0.39
CA THR A 76 -1.75 -15.27 -0.10
C THR A 76 -0.66 -16.21 -0.61
N GLY A 77 -0.72 -17.48 -0.22
CA GLY A 77 0.25 -18.49 -0.63
C GLY A 77 1.54 -18.42 0.19
N SER A 78 2.64 -18.86 -0.40
CA SER A 78 3.92 -18.97 0.30
C SER A 78 4.57 -17.61 0.47
N GLN A 79 5.06 -17.34 1.67
CA GLN A 79 5.94 -16.20 1.93
C GLN A 79 7.29 -16.42 1.24
N ILE A 80 7.69 -15.48 0.39
CA ILE A 80 8.96 -15.48 -0.34
C ILE A 80 10.05 -14.79 0.48
N ALA A 81 9.74 -13.61 1.03
CA ALA A 81 10.68 -12.85 1.84
C ALA A 81 9.96 -11.90 2.79
N TYR A 82 10.59 -11.59 3.92
CA TYR A 82 10.18 -10.57 4.87
C TYR A 82 11.37 -9.71 5.23
N ARG A 83 11.25 -8.39 5.13
CA ARG A 83 12.31 -7.43 5.39
C ARG A 83 11.73 -6.12 5.94
N CYS A 84 12.59 -5.30 6.53
CA CYS A 84 12.26 -3.95 6.95
C CYS A 84 13.29 -2.97 6.40
N ASP A 85 12.89 -1.72 6.21
CA ASP A 85 13.69 -0.63 5.67
C ASP A 85 14.28 -0.99 4.30
N THR A 86 15.60 -1.14 4.20
CA THR A 86 16.32 -1.43 2.95
C THR A 86 16.80 -2.87 2.96
N SER A 87 16.63 -3.58 1.85
CA SER A 87 17.19 -4.92 1.67
C SER A 87 17.50 -5.23 0.22
N ASP A 88 18.58 -5.97 0.05
CA ASP A 88 18.99 -6.54 -1.23
C ASP A 88 18.61 -8.03 -1.30
N PHE A 89 18.34 -8.49 -2.52
CA PHE A 89 18.00 -9.86 -2.87
C PHE A 89 19.05 -10.37 -3.88
N PRO A 90 20.16 -10.99 -3.40
CA PRO A 90 21.22 -11.49 -4.27
C PRO A 90 20.69 -12.47 -5.32
N ASP A 91 19.77 -13.33 -4.89
CA ASP A 91 18.92 -14.13 -5.76
C ASP A 91 17.62 -13.35 -5.98
N ALA A 92 17.47 -12.80 -7.18
CA ALA A 92 16.33 -11.96 -7.50
C ALA A 92 15.00 -12.68 -7.27
N ILE A 93 14.06 -12.01 -6.60
CA ILE A 93 12.77 -12.60 -6.24
C ILE A 93 11.68 -12.21 -7.25
N LYS A 94 10.69 -13.08 -7.43
CA LYS A 94 9.57 -12.90 -8.36
C LYS A 94 8.21 -13.06 -7.64
N PRO A 95 7.83 -12.12 -6.77
CA PRO A 95 6.57 -12.19 -6.04
C PRO A 95 5.39 -11.78 -6.92
N SER A 96 4.19 -12.20 -6.51
CA SER A 96 2.92 -11.76 -7.12
C SER A 96 2.17 -10.73 -6.26
N SER A 97 2.55 -10.60 -4.98
CA SER A 97 2.07 -9.50 -4.12
C SER A 97 3.05 -9.19 -2.99
N VAL A 98 2.86 -8.02 -2.38
CA VAL A 98 3.60 -7.51 -1.24
C VAL A 98 2.65 -6.93 -0.21
N TYR A 99 2.83 -7.30 1.06
CA TYR A 99 2.17 -6.68 2.20
C TYR A 99 3.11 -5.65 2.83
N LEU A 100 2.71 -4.39 2.96
CA LEU A 100 3.42 -3.36 3.70
C LEU A 100 2.79 -3.12 5.07
N SER A 101 3.64 -3.11 6.08
CA SER A 101 3.33 -2.71 7.44
C SER A 101 4.16 -1.50 7.81
N CYS A 102 3.52 -0.42 8.22
CA CYS A 102 4.20 0.82 8.58
C CYS A 102 4.04 1.13 10.05
N SER A 103 5.03 1.82 10.60
CA SER A 103 5.04 2.31 11.99
C SER A 103 4.91 3.83 12.05
#